data_AF-A0A242A7S2-F1
#
_entry.id   AF-A0A242A7S2-F1
#
_cell.length_a   1.000
_cell.length_b   1.000
_cell.length_c   1.000
_cell.angle_alpha   90.00
_cell.angle_beta   90.00
_cell.angle_gamma   90.00
#
_symmetry.space_group_name_H-M   'P 1'
#
loop_
_entity.id
_entity.type
_entity.pdbx_description
1 polymer ?
#
loop_
_entity_poly.entity_id
_entity_poly.type
_entity_poly.pdbx_seq_one_letter_code
_entity_poly.pdbx_strand_id
1 'polypeptide(L)'
;MKKPQDHKKKFVPEKQDDFIKMLTQLREEKDMDAIADLFWKVITAYGLKVDELAALNYYMMKRSLEAPVNATFIKEHMNLDVTQLGVDGILQVQRALVNVYVEQLAKEQ
;
A
#
# COMPACT_ATOMS: atom_id res chain seq x y z
N MET A 1 -47.11 -10.41 -3.13
CA MET A 1 -46.11 -9.33 -3.01
C MET A 1 -45.18 -9.66 -1.84
N LYS A 2 -43.90 -9.99 -2.10
CA LYS A 2 -42.89 -10.28 -1.07
C LYS A 2 -42.13 -8.98 -0.76
N LYS A 3 -42.06 -8.59 0.52
CA LYS A 3 -41.28 -7.42 0.97
C LYS A 3 -39.77 -7.65 0.74
N PRO A 4 -38.98 -6.62 0.40
CA PRO A 4 -37.53 -6.76 0.34
C PRO A 4 -36.97 -6.86 1.76
N GLN A 5 -36.19 -7.92 2.02
CA GLN A 5 -35.38 -8.03 3.24
C GLN A 5 -34.23 -7.02 3.12
N ASP A 6 -34.30 -6.00 3.96
CA ASP A 6 -33.27 -5.00 4.15
C ASP A 6 -32.03 -5.68 4.75
N HIS A 7 -31.05 -6.03 3.91
CA HIS A 7 -29.76 -6.57 4.34
C HIS A 7 -28.92 -5.43 4.94
N LYS A 8 -29.30 -4.96 6.13
CA LYS A 8 -28.41 -4.19 6.99
C LYS A 8 -27.28 -5.12 7.45
N LYS A 9 -26.17 -5.15 6.69
CA LYS A 9 -24.89 -5.66 7.19
C LYS A 9 -24.59 -4.91 8.48
N LYS A 10 -24.63 -5.62 9.60
CA LYS A 10 -24.20 -5.11 10.91
C LYS A 10 -22.73 -4.71 10.77
N PHE A 11 -22.46 -3.41 10.78
CA PHE A 11 -21.13 -2.91 11.07
C PHE A 11 -20.86 -3.27 12.54
N VAL A 12 -19.97 -4.23 12.78
CA VAL A 12 -19.61 -4.66 14.14
C VAL A 12 -18.53 -3.69 14.63
N PRO A 13 -18.82 -2.82 15.61
CA PRO A 13 -17.89 -1.76 16.05
C PRO A 13 -16.64 -2.32 16.75
N GLU A 14 -16.72 -3.51 17.35
CA GLU A 14 -15.67 -4.08 18.20
C GLU A 14 -14.35 -4.39 17.46
N LYS A 15 -14.36 -4.54 16.13
CA LYS A 15 -13.12 -4.79 15.37
C LYS A 15 -12.31 -3.53 15.07
N GLN A 16 -12.93 -2.35 15.15
CA GLN A 16 -12.31 -1.10 14.68
C GLN A 16 -11.21 -0.61 15.63
N ASP A 17 -11.41 -0.79 16.94
CA ASP A 17 -10.44 -0.43 17.97
C ASP A 17 -9.18 -1.31 17.93
N ASP A 18 -9.32 -2.58 17.56
CA ASP A 18 -8.19 -3.50 17.38
C ASP A 18 -7.33 -3.10 16.17
N PHE A 19 -7.96 -2.67 15.06
CA PHE A 19 -7.24 -2.13 13.92
C PHE A 19 -6.48 -0.84 14.27
N ILE A 20 -7.07 0.05 15.05
CA ILE A 20 -6.42 1.31 15.47
C ILE A 20 -5.23 1.04 16.39
N LYS A 21 -5.35 0.08 17.32
CA LYS A 21 -4.22 -0.36 18.17
C LYS A 21 -3.08 -0.95 17.36
N MET A 22 -3.39 -1.85 16.41
CA MET A 22 -2.39 -2.40 15.49
C MET A 22 -1.69 -1.30 14.69
N LEU A 23 -2.43 -0.34 14.13
CA LEU A 23 -1.85 0.79 13.40
C LEU A 23 -0.95 1.68 14.26
N THR A 24 -1.26 1.78 15.57
CA THR A 24 -0.47 2.58 16.51
C THR A 24 0.86 1.89 16.86
N GLN A 25 0.84 0.57 17.09
CA GLN A 25 2.06 -0.22 17.32
C GLN A 25 2.97 -0.25 16.08
N LEU A 26 2.38 -0.44 14.89
CA LEU A 26 3.12 -0.41 13.62
C LEU A 26 3.80 0.94 13.35
N ARG A 27 3.22 2.05 13.83
CA ARG A 27 3.79 3.39 13.70
C ARG A 27 5.08 3.55 14.51
N GLU A 28 5.18 2.88 15.65
CA GLU A 28 6.32 3.01 16.58
C GLU A 28 7.49 2.12 16.15
N GLU A 29 7.21 0.90 15.67
CA GLU A 29 8.24 -0.11 15.38
C GLU A 29 8.63 -0.18 13.90
N LYS A 30 7.78 0.32 12.97
CA LYS A 30 7.92 0.15 11.52
C LYS A 30 8.24 -1.29 11.10
N ASP A 31 7.69 -2.27 11.82
CA ASP A 31 7.83 -3.68 11.48
C ASP A 31 7.14 -3.96 10.14
N MET A 32 7.95 -4.20 9.11
CA MET A 32 7.48 -4.40 7.74
C MET A 32 6.72 -5.72 7.57
N ASP A 33 7.03 -6.75 8.36
CA ASP A 33 6.33 -8.04 8.32
C ASP A 33 4.93 -7.89 8.93
N ALA A 34 4.84 -7.21 10.08
CA ALA A 34 3.55 -6.93 10.72
C ALA A 34 2.67 -6.00 9.86
N ILE A 35 3.27 -5.03 9.15
CA ILE A 35 2.56 -4.20 8.16
C ILE A 35 2.05 -5.07 7.01
N ALA A 36 2.90 -5.93 6.45
CA ALA A 36 2.53 -6.82 5.34
C ALA A 36 1.36 -7.74 5.72
N ASP A 37 1.38 -8.31 6.93
CA ASP A 37 0.29 -9.13 7.46
C ASP A 37 -1.03 -8.37 7.56
N LEU A 38 -0.99 -7.09 7.94
CA LEU A 38 -2.19 -6.25 7.98
C LEU A 38 -2.75 -6.03 6.57
N PHE A 39 -1.89 -5.69 5.60
CA PHE A 39 -2.31 -5.55 4.20
C PHE A 39 -2.90 -6.86 3.66
N TRP A 40 -2.29 -8.00 3.98
CA TRP A 40 -2.78 -9.31 3.57
C TRP A 40 -4.17 -9.62 4.12
N LYS A 41 -4.44 -9.28 5.39
CA LYS A 41 -5.78 -9.40 5.98
C LYS A 41 -6.81 -8.55 5.25
N VAL A 42 -6.45 -7.33 4.82
CA VAL A 42 -7.34 -6.49 4.02
C VAL A 42 -7.61 -7.13 2.65
N ILE A 43 -6.56 -7.57 1.95
CA ILE A 43 -6.68 -8.21 0.62
C ILE A 43 -7.61 -9.43 0.67
N THR A 44 -7.42 -10.30 1.67
CA THR A 44 -8.21 -11.52 1.82
C THR A 44 -9.63 -11.26 2.31
N ALA A 45 -9.86 -10.26 3.18
CA ALA A 45 -11.19 -9.90 3.64
C ALA A 45 -12.11 -9.38 2.51
N TYR A 46 -11.54 -8.66 1.54
CA TYR A 46 -12.27 -8.19 0.36
C TYR A 46 -12.27 -9.18 -0.80
N GLY A 47 -11.49 -10.27 -0.72
CA GLY A 47 -11.43 -11.31 -1.74
C GLY A 47 -10.86 -10.80 -3.07
N LEU A 48 -9.84 -9.92 -3.02
CA LEU A 48 -9.26 -9.33 -4.22
C LEU A 48 -8.62 -10.41 -5.11
N LYS A 49 -8.86 -10.29 -6.42
CA LYS A 49 -8.14 -11.05 -7.43
C LYS A 49 -6.72 -10.50 -7.61
N VAL A 50 -5.87 -11.31 -8.24
CA VAL A 50 -4.44 -10.98 -8.41
C VAL A 50 -4.24 -9.75 -9.30
N ASP A 51 -5.07 -9.57 -10.33
CA ASP A 51 -5.07 -8.39 -11.20
C ASP A 51 -5.53 -7.12 -10.44
N GLU A 52 -6.55 -7.23 -9.60
CA GLU A 52 -7.01 -6.14 -8.73
C GLU A 52 -5.95 -5.75 -7.69
N LEU A 53 -5.25 -6.73 -7.11
CA LEU A 53 -4.11 -6.49 -6.22
C LEU A 53 -2.95 -5.80 -6.96
N ALA A 54 -2.63 -6.24 -8.17
CA ALA A 54 -1.60 -5.60 -8.99
C ALA A 54 -1.94 -4.13 -9.28
N ALA A 55 -3.20 -3.85 -9.62
CA ALA A 55 -3.69 -2.48 -9.83
C ALA A 55 -3.59 -1.63 -8.56
N LEU A 56 -3.92 -2.20 -7.39
CA LEU A 56 -3.80 -1.51 -6.11
C LEU A 56 -2.34 -1.18 -5.77
N ASN A 57 -1.43 -2.14 -5.94
CA ASN A 57 0.01 -1.92 -5.71
C ASN A 57 0.56 -0.80 -6.61
N TYR A 58 0.22 -0.83 -7.91
CA TYR A 58 0.57 0.23 -8.84
C TYR A 58 0.01 1.58 -8.40
N TYR A 59 -1.27 1.65 -8.04
CA TYR A 59 -1.91 2.89 -7.63
C TYR A 59 -1.28 3.49 -6.36
N MET A 60 -0.98 2.65 -5.37
CA MET A 60 -0.30 3.08 -4.15
C MET A 60 1.10 3.62 -4.45
N MET A 61 1.85 2.95 -5.32
CA MET A 61 3.16 3.42 -5.74
C MET A 61 3.08 4.76 -6.48
N LYS A 62 2.18 4.88 -7.46
CA LYS A 62 1.94 6.13 -8.20
C LYS A 62 1.64 7.28 -7.25
N ARG A 63 0.70 7.08 -6.32
CA ARG A 63 0.29 8.09 -5.35
C ARG A 63 1.43 8.50 -4.41
N SER A 64 2.29 7.56 -4.01
CA SER A 64 3.47 7.85 -3.19
C SER A 64 4.52 8.64 -3.95
N LEU A 65 4.80 8.30 -5.21
CA LEU A 65 5.76 9.03 -6.05
C LEU A 65 5.28 10.44 -6.36
N GLU A 66 4.00 10.59 -6.70
CA GLU A 66 3.39 11.88 -7.06
C GLU A 66 3.08 12.76 -5.84
N ALA A 67 3.27 12.27 -4.61
CA ALA A 67 3.11 13.08 -3.42
C ALA A 67 4.11 14.25 -3.46
N PRO A 68 3.70 15.51 -3.21
CA PRO A 68 4.52 16.69 -3.49
C PRO A 68 5.94 16.64 -2.90
N VAL A 69 6.09 16.17 -1.66
CA VAL A 69 7.39 16.05 -1.00
C VAL A 69 8.32 15.08 -1.74
N ASN A 70 7.80 13.92 -2.16
CA ASN A 70 8.58 12.90 -2.84
C ASN A 70 8.87 13.29 -4.29
N ALA A 71 7.88 13.84 -5.00
CA ALA A 71 8.04 14.30 -6.37
C ALA A 71 9.12 15.39 -6.48
N THR A 72 9.09 16.38 -5.57
CA THR A 72 10.12 17.42 -5.50
C THR A 72 11.49 16.83 -5.19
N PHE A 73 11.59 15.98 -4.17
CA PHE A 73 12.84 15.35 -3.77
C PHE A 73 13.49 14.58 -4.94
N ILE A 74 12.72 13.71 -5.60
CA ILE A 74 13.20 12.90 -6.73
C ILE A 74 13.60 13.79 -7.91
N LYS A 75 12.83 14.83 -8.21
CA LYS A 75 13.15 15.76 -9.29
C LYS A 75 14.46 16.50 -9.03
N GLU A 76 14.67 16.99 -7.82
CA GLU A 76 15.87 17.75 -7.46
C GLU A 76 17.13 16.87 -7.38
N HIS A 77 17.02 15.66 -6.84
CA HIS A 77 18.18 14.82 -6.56
C HIS A 77 18.49 13.81 -7.67
N MET A 78 17.51 13.48 -8.51
CA MET A 78 17.63 12.46 -9.56
C MET A 78 17.31 12.98 -10.95
N ASN A 79 16.93 14.26 -11.09
CA ASN A 79 16.51 14.88 -12.36
C ASN A 79 15.42 14.06 -13.08
N LEU A 80 14.51 13.45 -12.32
CA LEU A 80 13.42 12.61 -12.79
C LEU A 80 12.07 13.21 -12.39
N ASP A 81 11.24 13.59 -13.36
CA ASP A 81 9.88 14.06 -13.10
C ASP A 81 8.89 12.90 -13.05
N VAL A 82 8.62 12.41 -11.85
CA VAL A 82 7.72 11.26 -11.62
C VAL A 82 6.25 11.55 -11.94
N THR A 83 5.86 12.82 -12.04
CA THR A 83 4.46 13.22 -12.34
C THR A 83 4.09 13.06 -13.81
N GLN A 84 5.10 12.90 -14.68
CA GLN A 84 4.93 12.73 -16.12
C GLN A 84 5.12 11.27 -16.58
N LEU A 85 5.40 10.36 -15.65
CA LEU A 85 5.63 8.96 -15.99
C LEU A 85 4.31 8.25 -16.32
N GLY A 86 4.32 7.50 -17.42
CA GLY A 86 3.29 6.50 -17.70
C GLY A 86 3.44 5.26 -16.81
N VAL A 87 2.55 4.28 -17.02
CA VAL A 87 2.50 3.02 -16.25
C VAL A 87 3.88 2.35 -16.17
N ASP A 88 4.53 2.16 -17.33
CA ASP A 88 5.83 1.50 -17.40
C ASP A 88 6.91 2.24 -16.61
N GLY A 89 6.92 3.58 -16.67
CA GLY A 89 7.90 4.40 -15.95
C GLY A 89 7.78 4.22 -14.43
N ILE A 90 6.56 4.24 -13.91
CA ILE A 90 6.29 4.00 -12.48
C ILE A 90 6.73 2.60 -12.07
N LEU A 91 6.45 1.58 -12.90
CA LEU A 91 6.85 0.21 -12.62
C LEU A 91 8.39 0.04 -12.61
N GLN A 92 9.12 0.74 -13.48
CA GLN A 92 10.58 0.72 -13.46
C GLN A 92 11.14 1.38 -12.20
N VAL A 93 10.58 2.53 -11.79
CA VAL A 93 10.97 3.18 -10.53
C VAL A 93 10.71 2.26 -9.34
N GLN A 94 9.53 1.64 -9.29
CA GLN A 94 9.18 0.67 -8.24
C GLN A 94 10.18 -0.49 -8.18
N ARG A 95 10.49 -1.08 -9.34
CA ARG A 95 11.47 -2.18 -9.43
C ARG A 95 12.85 -1.75 -8.91
N ALA A 96 13.31 -0.56 -9.29
CA ALA A 96 14.60 -0.03 -8.84
C ALA A 96 14.62 0.13 -7.30
N LEU A 97 13.58 0.72 -6.71
CA LEU A 97 13.50 0.91 -5.26
C LEU A 97 13.40 -0.42 -4.49
N VAL A 98 12.65 -1.39 -5.00
CA VAL A 98 12.57 -2.73 -4.41
C VAL A 98 13.93 -3.42 -4.42
N ASN A 99 14.67 -3.35 -5.53
CA ASN A 99 16.00 -3.95 -5.61
C ASN A 99 16.95 -3.33 -4.57
N VAL A 100 16.97 -1.99 -4.46
CA VAL A 100 17.79 -1.30 -3.44
C VAL A 100 17.43 -1.75 -2.03
N TYR A 101 16.13 -1.87 -1.72
CA TYR A 101 15.66 -2.32 -0.42
C TYR A 101 16.09 -3.76 -0.10
N VAL A 102 15.93 -4.69 -1.05
CA VAL A 102 16.36 -6.09 -0.88
C VAL A 102 17.87 -6.20 -0.69
N GLU A 103 18.66 -5.42 -1.45
CA GLU A 103 20.12 -5.38 -1.29
C GLU A 103 20.55 -4.84 0.08
N GLN A 104 19.79 -3.91 0.66
CA GLN A 104 20.06 -3.40 2.01
C GLN A 104 19.79 -4.47 3.06
N LEU A 105 18.63 -5.14 2.99
CA LEU A 105 18.29 -6.24 3.91
C LEU A 105 19.33 -7.37 3.87
N ALA A 106 19.85 -7.70 2.69
CA ALA A 106 20.87 -8.73 2.54
C ALA A 106 22.22 -8.36 3.20
N LYS A 107 22.50 -7.07 3.43
CA LYS A 107 23.72 -6.59 4.11
C LYS A 107 23.57 -6.53 5.63
N GLU A 108 22.34 -6.52 6.13
CA GLU A 108 22.01 -6.46 7.55
C GLU A 108 21.87 -7.84 8.21
N GLN A 109 21.94 -8.92 7.41
CA GLN A 109 21.96 -10.33 7.82
C GLN A 109 23.38 -10.88 7.85
#